data_AF-A0A7S0QRI6-F1
#
_entry.id   AF-A0A7S0QRI6-F1
#
_cell.length_a   1.000
_cell.length_b   1.000
_cell.length_c   1.000
_cell.angle_alpha   90.00
_cell.angle_beta   90.00
_cell.angle_gamma   90.00
#
_symmetry.space_group_name_H-M   'P 1'
#
loop_
_entity.id
_entity.type
_entity.pdbx_description
1 polymer ?
#
loop_
_entity_poly.entity_id
_entity_poly.type
_entity_poly.pdbx_seq_one_letter_code
_entity_poly.pdbx_strand_id
1 'polypeptide(L)'
;GVFIVFGAVYLGGFQWWIQVTQFRKWFPGMDRFANATFAEKLKDVPGMISAAKQVAFDIFVHLPFMYFPCFYTVKEFVQGKSYNPVDWVRDGVTKYYGNFVKDNTAMIQLWGPADVILFSLPMWLRMPCRHIVSLGWTSYLSFLRGAATPALPAPSNSTSK
;
A
#
# COMPACT_ATOMS: atom_id res chain seq x y z
N GLY A 1 2.02 -0.63 -17.23
CA GLY A 1 2.48 0.71 -16.80
C GLY A 1 2.53 0.84 -15.29
N VAL A 2 1.36 0.98 -14.64
CA VAL A 2 1.23 1.23 -13.18
C VAL A 2 2.07 0.26 -12.35
N PHE A 3 2.01 -1.03 -12.64
CA PHE A 3 2.74 -2.06 -11.91
C PHE A 3 4.27 -1.86 -11.90
N ILE A 4 4.85 -1.37 -13.00
CA ILE A 4 6.31 -1.17 -13.10
C ILE A 4 6.71 0.13 -12.40
N VAL A 5 5.99 1.23 -12.67
CA VAL A 5 6.32 2.55 -12.12
C VAL A 5 6.08 2.58 -10.62
N PHE A 6 4.92 2.10 -10.16
CA PHE A 6 4.59 2.02 -8.74
C PHE A 6 5.43 0.93 -8.03
N GLY A 7 5.64 -0.22 -8.69
CA GLY A 7 6.45 -1.30 -8.14
C GLY A 7 7.91 -0.96 -7.93
N ALA A 8 8.57 -0.34 -8.91
CA ALA A 8 9.99 -0.03 -8.79
C ALA A 8 10.24 1.18 -7.87
N VAL A 9 9.48 2.27 -8.05
CA VAL A 9 9.76 3.54 -7.37
C VAL A 9 9.20 3.55 -5.95
N TYR A 10 7.92 3.19 -5.79
CA TYR A 10 7.25 3.23 -4.48
C TYR A 10 7.59 1.99 -3.65
N LEU A 11 7.28 0.80 -4.17
CA LEU A 11 7.50 -0.46 -3.42
C LEU A 11 8.99 -0.81 -3.28
N GLY A 12 9.84 -0.45 -4.25
CA GLY A 12 11.28 -0.66 -4.18
C GLY A 12 12.00 0.42 -3.38
N GLY A 13 11.95 1.67 -3.84
CA GLY A 13 12.72 2.77 -3.25
C GLY A 13 12.13 3.32 -1.94
N PHE A 14 10.90 3.84 -2.00
CA PHE A 14 10.29 4.52 -0.85
C PHE A 14 10.01 3.58 0.32
N GLN A 15 9.49 2.38 0.05
CA GLN A 15 9.24 1.38 1.09
C GLN A 15 10.52 0.90 1.76
N TRP A 16 11.61 0.73 1.00
CA TRP A 16 12.91 0.41 1.59
C TRP A 16 13.39 1.53 2.50
N TRP A 17 13.31 2.78 2.04
CA TRP A 17 13.71 3.93 2.84
C TRP A 17 12.93 4.01 4.16
N ILE A 18 11.60 3.89 4.15
CA ILE A 18 10.81 4.00 5.39
C ILE A 18 11.09 2.84 6.35
N GLN A 19 11.15 1.60 5.88
CA GLN A 19 11.30 0.43 6.75
C GLN A 19 12.73 0.19 7.22
N VAL A 20 13.73 0.52 6.39
CA VAL A 20 15.14 0.26 6.72
C VAL A 20 15.79 1.47 7.39
N THR A 21 15.40 2.70 7.02
CA THR A 21 16.06 3.90 7.56
C THR A 21 15.23 4.62 8.62
N GLN A 22 13.91 4.78 8.43
CA GLN A 22 13.09 5.54 9.37
C GLN A 22 12.63 4.69 10.55
N PHE A 23 12.17 3.46 10.31
CA PHE A 23 11.74 2.58 11.38
C PHE A 23 12.86 2.25 12.36
N ARG A 24 14.11 2.10 11.88
CA ARG A 24 15.28 1.94 12.76
C ARG A 24 15.52 3.13 13.69
N LYS A 25 15.17 4.35 13.24
CA LYS A 25 15.27 5.57 14.05
C LYS A 25 14.09 5.73 15.00
N TRP A 26 12.87 5.41 14.56
CA TRP A 26 11.64 5.58 15.34
C TRP A 26 11.41 4.46 16.36
N PHE A 27 11.94 3.27 16.10
CA PHE A 27 11.76 2.07 16.92
C PHE A 27 13.12 1.45 17.30
N PRO A 28 13.87 2.09 18.22
CA PRO A 28 15.13 1.55 18.70
C PRO A 28 14.93 0.17 19.32
N GLY A 29 15.77 -0.80 18.93
CA GLY A 29 15.65 -2.20 19.36
C GLY A 29 14.83 -3.09 18.43
N MET A 30 14.32 -2.58 17.30
CA MET A 30 13.62 -3.41 16.31
C MET A 30 14.50 -4.53 15.76
N ASP A 31 15.80 -4.29 15.55
CA ASP A 31 16.72 -5.31 15.03
C ASP A 31 16.94 -6.43 16.07
N ARG A 32 16.97 -6.08 17.36
CA ARG A 32 17.06 -7.05 18.47
C ARG A 32 15.83 -7.94 18.50
N PHE A 33 14.64 -7.35 18.48
CA PHE A 33 13.40 -8.12 18.49
C PHE A 33 13.24 -8.94 17.21
N ALA A 34 13.62 -8.41 16.04
CA ALA A 34 13.54 -9.13 14.77
C ALA A 34 14.40 -10.41 14.76
N ASN A 35 15.61 -10.31 15.28
CA ASN A 35 16.60 -11.39 15.27
C ASN A 35 16.44 -12.39 16.44
N ALA A 36 15.60 -12.09 17.43
CA ALA A 36 15.33 -13.01 18.52
C ALA A 36 14.54 -14.24 18.06
N THR A 37 14.73 -15.36 18.74
CA THR A 37 13.95 -16.59 18.50
C THR A 37 12.47 -16.36 18.86
N PHE A 38 11.57 -17.20 18.35
CA PHE A 38 10.14 -17.06 18.65
C PHE A 38 9.86 -17.15 20.15
N ALA A 39 10.57 -18.02 20.87
CA ALA A 39 10.44 -18.17 22.32
C ALA A 39 10.89 -16.92 23.11
N GLU A 40 11.92 -16.22 22.63
CA GLU A 40 12.40 -14.97 23.23
C GLU A 40 11.46 -13.80 22.90
N LYS A 41 10.89 -13.76 21.69
CA LYS A 41 9.91 -12.76 21.27
C LYS A 41 8.67 -12.76 22.16
N LEU A 42 8.18 -13.94 22.54
CA LEU A 42 7.03 -14.08 23.44
C LEU A 42 7.28 -13.51 24.84
N LYS A 43 8.55 -13.41 25.26
CA LYS A 43 8.96 -12.86 26.55
C LYS A 43 9.38 -11.39 26.47
N ASP A 44 9.67 -10.88 25.27
CA ASP A 44 10.09 -9.49 25.04
C ASP A 44 8.89 -8.56 24.85
N VAL A 45 8.21 -8.24 25.96
CA VAL A 45 7.08 -7.29 25.98
C VAL A 45 7.42 -5.93 25.35
N PRO A 46 8.58 -5.30 25.64
CA PRO A 46 9.00 -4.08 24.95
C PRO A 46 9.12 -4.24 23.43
N GLY A 47 9.67 -5.35 22.96
CA GLY A 47 9.77 -5.68 21.54
C GLY A 47 8.41 -5.89 20.87
N MET A 48 7.49 -6.57 21.54
CA MET A 48 6.10 -6.75 21.06
C MET A 48 5.35 -5.42 20.96
N ILE A 49 5.49 -4.53 21.96
CA ILE A 49 4.90 -3.19 21.91
C ILE A 49 5.49 -2.38 20.76
N SER A 50 6.80 -2.49 20.52
CA SER A 50 7.47 -1.84 19.38
C SER A 50 6.95 -2.35 18.04
N ALA A 51 6.75 -3.67 17.90
CA ALA A 51 6.16 -4.28 16.72
C ALA A 51 4.70 -3.84 16.52
N ALA A 52 3.89 -3.79 17.58
CA ALA A 52 2.52 -3.31 17.53
C ALA A 52 2.43 -1.83 17.08
N LYS A 53 3.36 -0.98 17.53
CA LYS A 53 3.44 0.41 17.06
C LYS A 53 3.83 0.50 15.58
N GLN A 54 4.70 -0.39 15.09
CA GLN A 54 5.04 -0.47 13.67
C GLN A 54 3.82 -0.87 12.82
N VAL A 55 3.07 -1.90 13.25
CA VAL A 55 1.81 -2.32 12.62
C VAL A 55 0.81 -1.17 12.60
N ALA A 56 0.61 -0.49 13.73
CA ALA A 56 -0.32 0.62 13.82
C ALA A 56 0.08 1.79 12.91
N PHE A 57 1.36 2.16 12.86
CA PHE A 57 1.83 3.18 11.93
C PHE A 57 1.62 2.76 10.47
N ASP A 58 1.89 1.50 10.14
CA ASP A 58 1.75 1.03 8.77
C ASP A 58 0.29 1.08 8.31
N ILE A 59 -0.62 0.56 9.13
CA ILE A 59 -2.06 0.47 8.85
C ILE A 59 -2.76 1.82 8.87
N PHE A 60 -2.44 2.68 9.85
CA PHE A 60 -3.18 3.92 10.06
C PHE A 60 -2.53 5.14 9.42
N VAL A 61 -1.21 5.11 9.17
CA VAL A 61 -0.48 6.28 8.67
C VAL A 61 0.08 6.04 7.28
N HIS A 62 0.96 5.04 7.14
CA HIS A 62 1.67 4.82 5.88
C HIS A 62 0.73 4.40 4.76
N LEU A 63 -0.11 3.41 5.00
CA LEU A 63 -0.96 2.87 3.98
C LEU A 63 -2.11 3.83 3.55
N PRO A 64 -2.84 4.49 4.47
CA PRO A 64 -3.93 5.39 4.10
C PRO A 64 -3.45 6.71 3.50
N PHE A 65 -2.36 7.28 4.04
CA PHE A 65 -1.96 8.64 3.69
C PHE A 65 -0.76 8.72 2.72
N MET A 66 -0.01 7.65 2.52
CA MET A 66 1.11 7.63 1.57
C MET A 66 0.87 6.66 0.42
N TYR A 67 0.53 5.41 0.72
CA TYR A 67 0.40 4.36 -0.29
C TYR A 67 -0.77 4.62 -1.24
N PHE A 68 -1.98 4.82 -0.69
CA PHE A 68 -3.17 5.00 -1.54
C PHE A 68 -3.15 6.29 -2.37
N PRO A 69 -2.80 7.47 -1.83
CA PRO A 69 -2.69 8.68 -2.63
C PRO A 69 -1.67 8.54 -3.77
N CYS A 70 -0.53 7.88 -3.51
CA CYS A 70 0.47 7.62 -4.54
C CYS A 70 -0.05 6.62 -5.58
N PHE A 71 -0.70 5.54 -5.16
CA PHE A 71 -1.28 4.54 -6.07
C PHE A 71 -2.31 5.17 -7.02
N TYR A 72 -3.24 5.97 -6.48
CA TYR A 72 -4.26 6.64 -7.27
C TYR A 72 -3.67 7.71 -8.20
N THR A 73 -2.65 8.45 -7.75
CA THR A 73 -1.93 9.42 -8.60
C THR A 73 -1.23 8.72 -9.77
N VAL A 74 -0.51 7.61 -9.52
CA VAL A 74 0.15 6.84 -10.58
C VAL A 74 -0.86 6.17 -11.51
N LYS A 75 -2.04 5.79 -10.98
CA LYS A 75 -3.15 5.31 -11.80
C LYS A 75 -3.61 6.39 -12.78
N GLU A 76 -3.82 7.63 -12.35
CA GLU A 76 -4.19 8.74 -13.23
C GLU A 76 -3.07 9.13 -14.19
N PHE A 77 -1.80 9.03 -13.79
CA PHE A 77 -0.66 9.24 -14.69
C PHE A 77 -0.66 8.23 -15.86
N VAL A 78 -0.94 6.96 -15.58
CA VAL A 78 -0.83 5.89 -16.60
C VAL A 78 -2.13 5.69 -17.38
N GLN A 79 -3.29 5.93 -16.77
CA GLN A 79 -4.61 5.62 -17.35
C GLN A 79 -5.51 6.84 -17.50
N GLY A 80 -5.10 8.00 -17.00
CA GLY A 80 -5.85 9.25 -17.10
C GLY A 80 -5.76 9.86 -18.49
N LYS A 81 -6.62 10.85 -18.72
CA LYS A 81 -6.72 11.56 -20.02
C LYS A 81 -5.92 12.87 -20.04
N SER A 82 -5.52 13.39 -18.88
CA SER A 82 -4.73 14.62 -18.77
C SER A 82 -3.24 14.31 -18.89
N TYR A 83 -2.46 15.24 -19.45
CA TYR A 83 -0.99 15.22 -19.44
C TYR A 83 -0.39 16.11 -18.34
N ASN A 84 -1.23 16.80 -17.56
CA ASN A 84 -0.78 17.70 -16.50
C ASN A 84 -0.63 16.94 -15.17
N PRO A 85 0.56 16.96 -14.53
CA PRO A 85 0.78 16.30 -13.24
C PRO A 85 -0.14 16.74 -12.10
N VAL A 86 -0.58 18.00 -12.12
CA VAL A 86 -1.49 18.53 -11.09
C VAL A 86 -2.86 17.85 -11.15
N ASP A 87 -3.33 17.57 -12.37
CA ASP A 87 -4.61 16.89 -12.57
C ASP A 87 -4.54 15.44 -12.10
N TRP A 88 -3.41 14.75 -12.32
CA TRP A 88 -3.23 13.37 -11.84
C TRP A 88 -3.34 13.26 -10.32
N VAL A 89 -2.71 14.20 -9.60
CA VAL A 89 -2.76 14.25 -8.14
C VAL A 89 -4.17 14.60 -7.66
N ARG A 90 -4.79 15.65 -8.25
CA ARG A 90 -6.13 16.09 -7.88
C ARG A 90 -7.17 14.99 -8.10
N ASP A 91 -7.19 14.40 -9.29
CA ASP A 91 -8.15 13.38 -9.67
C ASP A 91 -7.90 12.08 -8.90
N GLY A 92 -6.63 11.73 -8.69
CA GLY A 92 -6.22 10.58 -7.90
C GLY A 92 -6.68 10.69 -6.45
N VAL A 93 -6.40 11.81 -5.78
CA VAL A 93 -6.80 12.03 -4.38
C VAL A 93 -8.33 12.11 -4.25
N THR A 94 -9.02 12.75 -5.19
CA THR A 94 -10.49 12.83 -5.20
C THR A 94 -11.12 11.43 -5.33
N LYS A 95 -10.60 10.60 -6.25
CA LYS A 95 -11.05 9.22 -6.43
C LYS A 95 -10.73 8.33 -5.23
N TYR A 96 -9.59 8.56 -4.58
CA TYR A 96 -9.26 7.86 -3.34
C TYR A 96 -10.25 8.20 -2.23
N TYR A 97 -10.55 9.49 -2.02
CA TYR A 97 -11.52 9.92 -1.00
C TYR A 97 -12.90 9.28 -1.18
N GLY A 98 -13.36 9.15 -2.44
CA GLY A 98 -14.62 8.45 -2.75
C GLY A 98 -14.61 6.95 -2.44
N ASN A 99 -13.44 6.31 -2.42
CA ASN A 99 -13.28 4.88 -2.12
C ASN A 99 -12.67 4.63 -0.73
N PHE A 100 -12.42 5.67 0.06
CA PHE A 100 -11.58 5.64 1.27
C PHE A 100 -11.97 4.51 2.22
N VAL A 101 -13.26 4.37 2.53
CA VAL A 101 -13.73 3.35 3.49
C VAL A 101 -13.57 1.93 2.94
N LYS A 102 -13.95 1.70 1.68
CA LYS A 102 -13.86 0.37 1.06
C LYS A 102 -12.41 -0.09 0.93
N ASP A 103 -11.55 0.83 0.52
CA ASP A 103 -10.15 0.58 0.25
C ASP A 103 -9.36 0.35 1.54
N ASN A 104 -9.55 1.22 2.54
CA ASN A 104 -8.92 1.05 3.84
C ASN A 104 -9.43 -0.21 4.56
N THR A 105 -10.72 -0.55 4.45
CA THR A 105 -11.24 -1.78 5.07
C THR A 105 -10.64 -3.04 4.46
N ALA A 106 -10.64 -3.15 3.12
CA ALA A 106 -10.03 -4.30 2.43
C ALA A 106 -8.52 -4.39 2.74
N MET A 107 -7.87 -3.25 2.88
CA MET A 107 -6.46 -3.18 3.22
C MET A 107 -6.18 -3.60 4.66
N ILE A 108 -6.95 -3.12 5.64
CA ILE A 108 -6.82 -3.54 7.04
C ILE A 108 -7.04 -5.04 7.18
N GLN A 109 -8.01 -5.60 6.45
CA GLN A 109 -8.29 -7.04 6.46
C GLN A 109 -7.14 -7.88 5.92
N LEU A 110 -6.38 -7.37 4.95
CA LEU A 110 -5.22 -8.07 4.38
C LEU A 110 -3.93 -7.78 5.17
N TRP A 111 -3.60 -6.50 5.33
CA TRP A 111 -2.35 -6.02 5.90
C TRP A 111 -2.33 -6.12 7.41
N GLY A 112 -3.47 -6.02 8.10
CA GLY A 112 -3.55 -6.24 9.54
C GLY A 112 -2.94 -7.57 9.99
N PRO A 113 -3.47 -8.72 9.56
CA PRO A 113 -2.90 -10.02 9.91
C PRO A 113 -1.52 -10.24 9.26
N ALA A 114 -1.31 -9.77 8.02
CA ALA A 114 -0.02 -9.93 7.35
C ALA A 114 1.11 -9.21 8.09
N ASP A 115 0.90 -7.97 8.55
CA ASP A 115 1.91 -7.20 9.26
C ASP A 115 2.24 -7.83 10.62
N VAL A 116 1.25 -8.35 11.35
CA VAL A 116 1.52 -9.09 12.59
C VAL A 116 2.49 -10.26 12.34
N ILE A 117 2.29 -10.99 11.25
CA ILE A 117 3.20 -12.08 10.85
C ILE A 117 4.54 -11.51 10.39
N LEU A 118 4.56 -10.52 9.48
CA LEU A 118 5.77 -9.95 8.92
C LEU A 118 6.67 -9.33 9.99
N PHE A 119 6.13 -8.59 10.95
CA PHE A 119 6.89 -8.02 12.05
C PHE A 119 7.37 -9.09 13.07
N SER A 120 6.82 -10.30 13.05
CA SER A 120 7.37 -11.43 13.80
C SER A 120 8.54 -12.14 13.09
N LEU A 121 8.66 -11.98 11.77
CA LEU A 121 9.74 -12.60 10.97
C LEU A 121 11.10 -11.90 11.18
N PRO A 122 12.22 -12.61 10.93
CA PRO A 122 13.55 -12.01 10.95
C PRO A 122 13.70 -10.93 9.87
N MET A 123 14.55 -9.93 10.16
CA MET A 123 14.63 -8.67 9.41
C MET A 123 14.86 -8.87 7.90
N TRP A 124 15.68 -9.85 7.54
CA TRP A 124 16.01 -10.19 6.15
C TRP A 124 14.83 -10.82 5.39
N LEU A 125 13.88 -11.45 6.08
CA LEU A 125 12.72 -12.11 5.48
C LEU A 125 11.49 -11.20 5.40
N ARG A 126 11.44 -10.14 6.23
CA ARG A 126 10.32 -9.19 6.24
C ARG A 126 10.08 -8.57 4.88
N MET A 127 11.13 -8.06 4.24
CA MET A 127 11.01 -7.37 2.95
C MET A 127 10.58 -8.32 1.81
N PRO A 128 11.22 -9.48 1.57
CA PRO A 128 10.75 -10.45 0.57
C PRO A 128 9.30 -10.90 0.79
N CYS A 129 8.92 -11.29 2.00
CA CYS A 129 7.55 -11.71 2.30
C CYS A 129 6.54 -10.56 2.10
N ARG A 130 6.92 -9.34 2.48
CA ARG A 130 6.10 -8.15 2.25
C ARG A 130 5.89 -7.88 0.76
N HIS A 131 6.92 -8.08 -0.07
CA HIS A 131 6.79 -7.95 -1.51
C HIS A 131 5.85 -9.02 -2.11
N ILE A 132 5.87 -10.26 -1.61
CA ILE A 132 4.93 -11.31 -2.03
C ILE A 132 3.48 -10.91 -1.70
N VAL A 133 3.22 -10.44 -0.47
CA VAL A 133 1.89 -9.92 -0.09
C VAL A 133 1.50 -8.72 -0.95
N SER A 134 2.45 -7.82 -1.24
CA SER A 134 2.24 -6.66 -2.12
C SER A 134 1.90 -7.06 -3.55
N LEU A 135 2.52 -8.12 -4.08
CA LEU A 135 2.22 -8.66 -5.41
C LEU A 135 0.79 -9.21 -5.45
N GLY A 136 0.38 -9.97 -4.42
CA GLY A 136 -0.99 -10.47 -4.28
C GLY A 136 -2.01 -9.33 -4.17
N TRP A 137 -1.74 -8.35 -3.32
CA TRP A 137 -2.58 -7.16 -3.14
C TRP A 137 -2.71 -6.34 -4.42
N THR A 138 -1.60 -6.06 -5.10
CA THR A 138 -1.60 -5.27 -6.33
C THR A 138 -2.35 -6.02 -7.45
N SER A 139 -2.21 -7.34 -7.53
CA SER A 139 -2.99 -8.19 -8.45
C SER A 139 -4.48 -8.11 -8.13
N TYR A 140 -4.86 -8.25 -6.86
CA TYR A 140 -6.25 -8.11 -6.39
C TYR A 140 -6.85 -6.73 -6.74
N LEU A 141 -6.11 -5.65 -6.48
CA LEU A 141 -6.52 -4.29 -6.86
C LEU A 141 -6.65 -4.12 -8.37
N SER A 142 -5.76 -4.74 -9.15
CA SER A 142 -5.84 -4.75 -10.61
C SER A 142 -7.09 -5.45 -11.11
N PHE A 143 -7.52 -6.56 -10.50
CA PHE A 143 -8.73 -7.27 -10.88
C PHE A 143 -10.01 -6.51 -10.50
N LEU A 144 -10.09 -5.96 -9.27
CA LEU A 144 -11.30 -5.28 -8.80
C LEU A 144 -11.48 -3.87 -9.36
N ARG A 145 -10.40 -3.16 -9.70
CA ARG A 145 -10.45 -1.75 -10.13
C ARG A 145 -9.92 -1.53 -11.55
N GLY A 146 -9.54 -2.61 -12.24
CA GLY A 146 -9.24 -2.64 -13.67
C GLY A 146 -10.44 -3.00 -14.54
N ALA A 147 -11.55 -3.49 -13.95
CA ALA A 147 -12.83 -3.57 -14.63
C ALA A 147 -13.32 -2.14 -14.87
N ALA A 148 -13.00 -1.61 -16.06
CA ALA A 148 -13.53 -0.36 -16.56
C ALA A 148 -15.06 -0.37 -16.41
N THR A 149 -15.61 0.72 -15.87
CA THR A 149 -17.05 1.00 -15.97
C THR A 149 -17.49 0.72 -17.41
N PRO A 150 -18.51 -0.12 -17.65
CA PRO A 150 -19.02 -0.34 -19.00
C PRO A 150 -19.34 1.03 -19.58
N ALA A 151 -18.78 1.33 -20.75
CA ALA A 151 -19.09 2.58 -21.44
C ALA A 151 -20.61 2.66 -21.59
N LEU A 152 -21.21 3.72 -21.03
CA LEU A 152 -22.59 4.04 -21.36
C LEU A 152 -22.68 4.15 -22.89
N PRO A 153 -23.64 3.46 -23.54
CA PRO A 153 -23.77 3.54 -24.99
C PRO A 153 -23.94 5.00 -25.40
N ALA A 154 -23.18 5.42 -26.41
CA ALA A 154 -23.21 6.78 -26.93
C ALA A 154 -24.66 7.18 -27.28
N PRO A 155 -25.10 8.41 -26.99
CA PRO A 155 -26.43 8.86 -27.39
C PRO A 155 -26.55 8.76 -28.91
N SER A 156 -27.56 7.99 -29.35
CA SER A 156 -27.92 7.86 -30.75
C SER A 156 -28.26 9.22 -31.33
N ASN A 157 -27.46 9.71 -32.28
CA ASN A 157 -27.83 10.86 -33.10
C ASN A 157 -29.05 10.49 -33.94
N SER A 158 -30.25 10.82 -33.45
CA SER A 158 -31.46 10.84 -34.27
C SER A 158 -31.46 12.14 -35.10
N THR A 159 -30.72 12.15 -36.20
CA THR A 159 -31.04 13.04 -37.32
C THR A 159 -32.34 12.56 -37.95
N SER A 160 -33.47 13.20 -37.62
CA SER A 160 -34.62 13.23 -38.51
C SER A 160 -34.56 14.53 -39.31
N LYS A 161 -34.39 14.39 -40.62
CA LYS A 161 -35.01 15.32 -41.57
C LYS A 161 -36.50 15.02 -41.65
#